data_AF-A0A7S2J063-F1
#
_entry.id   AF-A0A7S2J063-F1
#
_cell.length_a   1.000
_cell.length_b   1.000
_cell.length_c   1.000
_cell.angle_alpha   90.00
_cell.angle_beta   90.00
_cell.angle_gamma   90.00
#
_symmetry.space_group_name_H-M   'P 1'
#
loop_
_entity.id
_entity.type
_entity.pdbx_description
1 polymer ?
#
loop_
_entity_poly.entity_id
_entity_poly.type
_entity_poly.pdbx_seq_one_letter_code
_entity_poly.pdbx_strand_id
1 'polypeptide(L)'
;EKAECIRTAGGAALNTVRVAMWAAPSPLRAAFIGAVGKDGNAELLMAAMHRVGVTPHLLYVADTPTAVCASLVDTDSKQRSLVVSRGAAGLMTCEFLSTPEVLEAMSQASVTYCTAFVLSTPP
;
A
#
# COMPACT_ATOMS: atom_id res chain seq x y z
N GLU A 1 -9.91 27.64 -14.17
CA GLU A 1 -8.57 27.06 -13.93
C GLU A 1 -8.71 25.56 -13.74
N LYS A 2 -7.86 24.72 -14.35
CA LYS A 2 -7.86 23.28 -14.07
C LYS A 2 -7.05 23.07 -12.79
N ALA A 3 -7.63 22.45 -11.78
CA ALA A 3 -6.90 22.08 -10.58
C ALA A 3 -5.72 21.16 -10.94
N GLU A 4 -4.55 21.45 -10.41
CA GLU A 4 -3.37 20.60 -10.59
C GLU A 4 -3.56 19.28 -9.83
N CYS A 5 -3.47 18.15 -10.53
CA CYS A 5 -3.60 16.83 -9.92
C CYS A 5 -2.22 16.28 -9.59
N ILE A 6 -1.90 16.22 -8.29
CA ILE A 6 -0.65 15.67 -7.78
C ILE A 6 -0.80 14.16 -7.57
N ARG A 7 0.15 13.36 -8.08
CA ARG A 7 0.22 11.91 -7.86
C ARG A 7 1.27 11.59 -6.80
N THR A 8 0.89 10.82 -5.79
CA THR A 8 1.79 10.40 -4.70
C THR A 8 1.46 8.99 -4.21
N ALA A 9 2.42 8.36 -3.54
CA ALA A 9 2.25 7.03 -2.95
C ALA A 9 1.37 7.14 -1.70
N GLY A 10 0.29 6.36 -1.67
CA GLY A 10 -0.69 6.35 -0.58
C GLY A 10 -0.98 4.95 -0.05
N GLY A 11 -2.20 4.74 0.44
CA GLY A 11 -2.63 3.52 1.12
C GLY A 11 -2.35 3.58 2.62
N ALA A 12 -3.37 3.33 3.44
CA ALA A 12 -3.30 3.52 4.88
C ALA A 12 -2.16 2.70 5.53
N ALA A 13 -2.09 1.40 5.26
CA ALA A 13 -1.04 0.53 5.80
C ALA A 13 0.36 0.92 5.30
N LEU A 14 0.48 1.22 4.01
CA LEU A 14 1.77 1.61 3.42
C LEU A 14 2.26 2.95 3.99
N ASN A 15 1.35 3.91 4.21
CA ASN A 15 1.70 5.17 4.87
C ASN A 15 2.16 4.94 6.30
N THR A 16 1.48 4.09 7.08
CA THR A 16 1.86 3.76 8.46
C THR A 16 3.29 3.21 8.52
N VAL A 17 3.60 2.18 7.74
CA VAL A 17 4.94 1.56 7.79
C VAL A 17 6.02 2.52 7.27
N ARG A 18 5.73 3.33 6.24
CA ARG A 18 6.70 4.32 5.73
C ARG A 18 7.03 5.39 6.77
N VAL A 19 6.04 5.87 7.51
CA VAL A 19 6.26 6.83 8.61
C VAL A 19 7.00 6.17 9.77
N ALA A 20 6.65 4.92 10.11
CA ALA A 20 7.36 4.17 11.15
C ALA A 20 8.85 3.98 10.81
N MET A 21 9.16 3.60 9.57
CA MET A 21 10.54 3.46 9.09
C MET A 21 11.30 4.78 9.12
N TRP A 22 10.64 5.89 8.77
CA TRP A 22 11.25 7.22 8.81
C TRP A 22 11.51 7.73 10.24
N ALA A 23 10.61 7.45 11.18
CA ALA A 23 10.69 7.94 12.55
C ALA A 23 11.50 7.04 13.50
N ALA A 24 11.83 5.81 13.11
CA ALA A 24 12.48 4.85 13.98
C ALA A 24 13.92 5.31 14.36
N PRO A 25 14.28 5.32 15.66
CA PRO A 25 15.61 5.73 16.11
C PRO A 25 16.70 4.66 15.91
N SER A 26 16.31 3.43 15.60
CA SER A 26 17.17 2.26 15.38
C SER A 26 16.76 1.55 14.08
N PRO A 27 17.61 0.70 13.48
CA PRO A 27 17.29 0.03 12.23
C PRO A 27 16.09 -0.92 12.41
N LEU A 28 14.92 -0.46 11.97
CA LEU A 28 13.72 -1.27 11.85
C LEU A 28 13.79 -2.05 10.53
N ARG A 29 13.35 -3.30 10.54
CA ARG A 29 13.07 -4.06 9.32
C ARG A 29 11.57 -4.14 9.17
N ALA A 30 11.07 -3.87 7.97
CA ALA A 30 9.66 -3.97 7.67
C ALA A 30 9.45 -4.62 6.31
N ALA A 31 8.39 -5.42 6.23
CA ALA A 31 7.83 -5.93 5.00
C ALA A 31 6.44 -5.32 4.77
N PHE A 32 6.04 -5.19 3.52
CA PHE A 32 4.68 -4.78 3.15
C PHE A 32 4.07 -5.82 2.23
N ILE A 33 2.90 -6.35 2.61
CA ILE A 33 2.16 -7.35 1.86
C ILE A 33 0.95 -6.68 1.22
N GLY A 34 0.75 -6.87 -0.08
CA GLY A 34 -0.39 -6.29 -0.81
C GLY A 34 -0.52 -6.78 -2.24
N ALA A 35 -1.41 -6.16 -3.02
CA ALA A 35 -1.61 -6.49 -4.43
C ALA A 35 -1.65 -5.23 -5.30
N VAL A 36 -1.06 -5.32 -6.50
CA VAL A 36 -0.91 -4.23 -7.47
C VAL A 36 -1.16 -4.74 -8.90
N GLY A 37 -1.42 -3.81 -9.83
CA GLY A 37 -1.42 -4.11 -11.26
C GLY A 37 0.01 -4.12 -11.82
N LYS A 38 0.12 -4.34 -13.13
CA LYS A 38 1.38 -4.16 -13.88
C LYS A 38 1.40 -2.81 -14.58
N ASP A 39 1.50 -1.74 -13.80
CA ASP A 39 1.42 -0.37 -14.29
C ASP A 39 2.35 0.60 -13.54
N GLY A 40 2.46 1.84 -14.04
CA GLY A 40 3.31 2.87 -13.41
C GLY A 40 2.86 3.30 -12.01
N ASN A 41 1.64 2.97 -11.58
CA ASN A 41 1.25 3.18 -10.17
C ASN A 41 1.92 2.15 -9.27
N ALA A 42 2.04 0.89 -9.71
CA ALA A 42 2.79 -0.13 -8.98
C ALA A 42 4.26 0.27 -8.81
N GLU A 43 4.89 0.75 -9.88
CA GLU A 43 6.28 1.26 -9.86
C GLU A 43 6.46 2.41 -8.86
N LEU A 44 5.50 3.33 -8.82
CA LEU A 44 5.50 4.45 -7.88
C LEU A 44 5.41 3.98 -6.41
N LEU A 45 4.58 2.97 -6.12
CA LEU A 45 4.48 2.37 -4.78
C LEU A 45 5.77 1.61 -4.40
N MET A 46 6.33 0.84 -5.33
CA MET A 46 7.59 0.12 -5.17
C MET A 46 8.76 1.06 -4.86
N ALA A 47 8.90 2.13 -5.63
CA ALA A 47 9.93 3.14 -5.39
C ALA A 47 9.76 3.81 -4.02
N ALA A 48 8.52 4.06 -3.59
CA ALA A 48 8.24 4.64 -2.28
C ALA A 48 8.57 3.70 -1.11
N MET A 49 8.37 2.39 -1.27
CA MET A 49 8.76 1.37 -0.29
C MET A 49 10.27 1.24 -0.18
N HIS A 50 10.96 1.06 -1.32
CA HIS A 50 12.42 0.90 -1.34
C HIS A 50 13.14 2.12 -0.77
N ARG A 51 12.64 3.34 -1.02
CA ARG A 51 13.23 4.58 -0.50
C ARG A 51 13.36 4.59 1.02
N VAL A 52 12.46 3.90 1.73
CA VAL A 52 12.48 3.83 3.21
C VAL A 52 12.88 2.44 3.72
N GLY A 53 13.40 1.56 2.86
CA GLY A 53 13.86 0.22 3.24
C GLY A 53 12.74 -0.78 3.57
N VAL A 54 11.51 -0.55 3.10
CA VAL A 54 10.41 -1.53 3.25
C VAL A 54 10.53 -2.59 2.16
N THR A 55 10.51 -3.86 2.55
CA THR A 55 10.58 -5.01 1.63
C THR A 55 9.19 -5.32 1.08
N PRO A 56 8.96 -5.19 -0.24
CA PRO A 56 7.65 -5.44 -0.83
C PRO A 56 7.42 -6.93 -1.11
N HIS A 57 6.28 -7.45 -0.65
CA HIS A 57 5.71 -8.72 -1.05
C HIS A 57 4.38 -8.42 -1.75
N LEU A 58 4.41 -8.31 -3.09
CA LEU A 58 3.26 -7.90 -3.87
C LEU A 58 2.74 -9.01 -4.79
N LEU A 59 1.43 -9.25 -4.72
CA LEU A 59 0.71 -9.98 -5.76
C LEU A 59 0.51 -9.07 -6.97
N TYR A 60 0.99 -9.49 -8.13
CA TYR A 60 0.71 -8.81 -9.39
C TYR A 60 -0.52 -9.40 -10.06
N VAL A 61 -1.60 -8.63 -10.11
CA VAL A 61 -2.87 -9.05 -10.72
C VAL A 61 -2.88 -8.65 -12.18
N ALA A 62 -3.04 -9.62 -13.08
CA ALA A 62 -3.14 -9.37 -14.51
C ALA A 62 -4.42 -8.59 -14.85
N ASP A 63 -4.34 -7.74 -15.88
CA ASP A 63 -5.47 -7.00 -16.46
C ASP A 63 -6.28 -6.11 -15.50
N THR A 64 -5.79 -5.90 -14.27
CA THR A 64 -6.41 -5.04 -13.27
C THR A 64 -5.45 -3.92 -12.87
N PRO A 65 -5.87 -2.64 -12.92
CA PRO A 65 -5.00 -1.53 -12.55
C PRO A 65 -4.68 -1.54 -11.04
N THR A 66 -3.54 -0.98 -10.67
CA THR A 66 -3.20 -0.69 -9.27
C THR A 66 -4.24 0.24 -8.66
N ALA A 67 -4.57 0.01 -7.38
CA ALA A 67 -5.52 0.82 -6.63
C ALA A 67 -5.16 2.32 -6.67
N VAL A 68 -6.18 3.17 -6.75
CA VAL A 68 -6.02 4.63 -6.69
C VAL A 68 -7.01 5.22 -5.69
N CYS A 69 -6.58 6.28 -5.01
CA CYS A 69 -7.43 7.06 -4.12
C CYS A 69 -7.45 8.51 -4.60
N ALA A 70 -8.62 9.01 -4.97
CA ALA A 70 -8.83 10.42 -5.21
C ALA A 70 -8.94 11.12 -3.84
N SER A 71 -8.04 12.08 -3.58
CA SER A 71 -8.07 12.93 -2.40
C SER A 71 -8.45 14.34 -2.81
N LEU A 72 -9.71 14.70 -2.59
CA LEU A 72 -10.23 16.03 -2.82
C LEU A 72 -9.90 16.88 -1.59
N VAL A 73 -9.10 17.92 -1.77
CA VAL A 73 -8.67 18.82 -0.68
C VAL A 73 -9.34 20.17 -0.90
N ASP A 74 -10.10 20.61 0.10
CA ASP A 74 -10.61 21.97 0.17
C ASP A 74 -9.51 22.84 0.79
N THR A 75 -9.02 23.82 0.04
CA THR A 75 -7.93 24.70 0.46
C THR A 75 -8.34 25.68 1.55
N ASP A 76 -9.62 26.04 1.62
CA ASP A 76 -10.14 27.02 2.57
C ASP A 76 -10.39 26.35 3.92
N SER A 77 -11.10 25.22 3.92
CA SER A 77 -11.41 24.48 5.15
C SER A 77 -10.31 23.52 5.60
N LYS A 78 -9.35 23.20 4.73
CA LYS A 78 -8.29 22.18 4.91
C LYS A 78 -8.82 20.76 5.13
N GLN A 79 -10.11 20.52 4.85
CA GLN A 79 -10.69 19.19 4.90
C GLN A 79 -10.30 18.38 3.65
N ARG A 80 -10.38 17.05 3.77
CA ARG A 80 -10.21 16.15 2.64
C ARG A 80 -11.29 15.09 2.58
N SER A 81 -11.75 14.79 1.36
CA SER A 81 -12.63 13.67 1.06
C SER A 81 -11.89 12.65 0.20
N LEU A 82 -12.04 11.37 0.54
CA LEU A 82 -11.31 10.27 -0.09
C LEU A 82 -12.29 9.35 -0.80
N VAL A 83 -11.99 9.04 -2.07
CA VAL A 83 -12.73 8.02 -2.85
C VAL A 83 -11.72 7.04 -3.42
N VAL A 84 -11.90 5.76 -3.11
CA VAL A 84 -10.94 4.71 -3.47
C VAL A 84 -11.51 3.82 -4.57
N SER A 85 -10.78 3.69 -5.67
CA SER A 85 -10.93 2.58 -6.61
C SER A 85 -9.95 1.49 -6.22
N ARG A 86 -10.47 0.34 -5.79
CA ARG A 86 -9.67 -0.71 -5.15
C ARG A 86 -8.75 -1.47 -6.11
N GLY A 87 -9.10 -1.55 -7.39
CA GLY A 87 -8.30 -2.22 -8.41
C GLY A 87 -7.74 -3.57 -7.95
N ALA A 88 -6.48 -3.83 -8.25
CA ALA A 88 -5.77 -5.06 -7.89
C ALA A 88 -5.72 -5.31 -6.37
N ALA A 89 -5.72 -4.27 -5.53
CA ALA A 89 -5.72 -4.43 -4.07
C ALA A 89 -6.99 -5.11 -3.53
N GLY A 90 -8.08 -5.07 -4.30
CA GLY A 90 -9.32 -5.78 -3.99
C GLY A 90 -9.34 -7.25 -4.41
N LEU A 91 -8.25 -7.76 -5.00
CA LEU A 91 -8.14 -9.11 -5.55
C LEU A 91 -6.98 -9.90 -4.93
N MET A 92 -6.51 -9.48 -3.75
CA MET A 92 -5.53 -10.24 -2.97
C MET A 92 -6.17 -11.53 -2.46
N THR A 93 -5.49 -12.67 -2.62
CA THR A 93 -6.05 -13.99 -2.30
C THR A 93 -5.35 -14.67 -1.13
N CYS A 94 -6.03 -15.64 -0.52
CA CYS A 94 -5.46 -16.46 0.56
C CYS A 94 -4.28 -17.33 0.08
N GLU A 95 -4.26 -17.76 -1.18
CA GLU A 95 -3.15 -18.52 -1.77
C GLU A 95 -1.87 -17.70 -1.80
N PHE A 96 -1.98 -16.41 -2.16
CA PHE A 96 -0.83 -15.51 -2.13
C PHE A 96 -0.26 -15.36 -0.71
N LEU A 97 -1.13 -15.21 0.29
CA LEU A 97 -0.71 -15.13 1.70
C LEU A 97 -0.06 -16.43 2.20
N SER A 98 -0.34 -17.55 1.54
CA SER A 98 0.19 -18.88 1.87
C SER A 98 1.48 -19.23 1.09
N THR A 99 2.01 -18.30 0.30
CA THR A 99 3.30 -18.50 -0.39
C THR A 99 4.44 -18.55 0.62
N PRO A 100 5.50 -19.35 0.37
CA PRO A 100 6.63 -19.49 1.31
C PRO A 100 7.25 -18.15 1.70
N GLU A 101 7.39 -17.23 0.75
CA GLU A 101 8.01 -15.92 0.96
C GLU A 101 7.17 -15.01 1.87
N VAL A 102 5.84 -15.04 1.72
CA VAL A 102 4.94 -14.25 2.56
C VAL A 102 4.83 -14.86 3.96
N LEU A 103 4.73 -16.19 4.05
CA LEU A 103 4.70 -16.89 5.34
C LEU A 103 5.99 -16.67 6.14
N GLU A 104 7.15 -16.69 5.49
CA GLU A 104 8.43 -16.39 6.14
C GLU A 104 8.50 -14.93 6.60
N ALA A 105 8.04 -13.97 5.79
CA ALA A 105 7.98 -12.58 6.21
C ALA A 105 7.07 -12.37 7.44
N MET A 106 5.94 -13.08 7.48
CA MET A 106 5.01 -13.06 8.62
C MET A 106 5.59 -13.76 9.86
N SER A 107 6.30 -14.87 9.71
CA SER A 107 6.87 -15.64 10.83
C SER A 107 7.99 -14.87 11.55
N GLN A 108 8.76 -14.08 10.80
CA GLN A 108 9.85 -13.24 11.32
C GLN A 108 9.36 -11.94 11.95
N ALA A 109 8.10 -11.57 11.75
CA ALA A 109 7.55 -10.31 12.24
C ALA A 109 7.20 -10.38 13.73
N SER A 110 7.82 -9.53 14.55
CA SER A 110 7.43 -9.38 15.96
C SER A 110 6.11 -8.61 16.13
N VAL A 111 5.71 -7.84 15.12
CA VAL A 111 4.46 -7.07 15.10
C VAL A 111 3.85 -7.16 13.71
N THR A 112 2.55 -7.47 13.65
CA THR A 112 1.75 -7.41 12.42
C THR A 112 0.72 -6.30 12.54
N TYR A 113 0.64 -5.45 11.52
CA TYR A 113 -0.34 -4.37 11.43
C TYR A 113 -1.17 -4.51 10.16
N CYS A 114 -2.49 -4.62 10.33
CA CYS A 114 -3.44 -4.71 9.23
C CYS A 114 -4.51 -3.62 9.37
N THR A 115 -4.84 -2.95 8.26
CA THR A 115 -5.93 -1.96 8.24
C THR A 115 -7.26 -2.62 7.92
N ALA A 116 -8.35 -2.17 8.54
CA ALA A 116 -9.70 -2.69 8.28
C ALA A 116 -10.13 -2.66 6.80
N PHE A 117 -9.53 -1.79 5.96
CA PHE A 117 -9.78 -1.78 4.51
C PHE A 117 -9.57 -3.14 3.83
N VAL A 118 -8.69 -3.99 4.36
CA VAL A 118 -8.45 -5.33 3.81
C VAL A 118 -9.66 -6.25 3.99
N LEU A 119 -10.50 -6.02 5.01
CA LEU A 119 -11.70 -6.83 5.28
C LEU A 119 -12.80 -6.67 4.22
N SER A 120 -12.65 -5.68 3.33
CA SER A 120 -13.54 -5.53 2.18
C SER A 120 -13.12 -6.39 0.99
N THR A 121 -11.95 -7.04 1.04
CA THR A 121 -11.54 -8.07 0.07
C THR A 121 -12.30 -9.36 0.38
N PRO A 122 -12.99 -9.97 -0.60
CA PRO A 122 -13.54 -11.31 -0.41
C PRO A 122 -12.44 -12.31 0.01
N PRO A 123 -12.77 -13.31 0.84
CA PRO A 123 -11.81 -14.34 1.24
C PRO A 123 -11.27 -15.14 0.04
#